data_AF-A0A350WTM3-F1
#
_entry.id   AF-A0A350WTM3-F1
#
_cell.length_a   1.000
_cell.length_b   1.000
_cell.length_c   1.000
_cell.angle_alpha   90.00
_cell.angle_beta   90.00
_cell.angle_gamma   90.00
#
_symmetry.space_group_name_H-M   'P 1'
#
loop_
_entity.id
_entity.type
_entity.pdbx_description
1 polymer ?
#
loop_
_entity_poly.entity_id
_entity_poly.type
_entity_poly.pdbx_seq_one_letter_code
_entity_poly.pdbx_strand_id
1 'polypeptide(L)' 'WFNEKLSAGQVEPLGVHADYRQLGLGKVALSHGVSRLRSMGAKDIFVETDNYRNEAFNLYQSFGFEVIQDVLVYRKDY' A
#
# COMPACT_ATOMS: atom_id res chain seq x y z
N TRP A 1 -1.50 2.06 8.81
CA TRP A 1 -2.40 2.70 9.81
C TRP A 1 -3.68 1.89 9.91
N PHE A 2 -4.25 1.73 11.11
CA PHE A 2 -5.54 1.06 11.31
C PHE A 2 -6.56 2.07 11.85
N ASN A 3 -7.73 2.10 11.24
CA ASN A 3 -8.89 2.86 11.67
C ASN A 3 -9.94 1.89 12.21
N GLU A 4 -10.07 1.83 13.54
CA GLU A 4 -10.98 0.92 14.23
C GLU A 4 -12.45 1.18 13.88
N LYS A 5 -12.87 2.44 13.81
CA LYS A 5 -14.26 2.83 13.53
C LYS A 5 -14.73 2.38 12.15
N LEU A 6 -13.84 2.46 11.16
CA LEU A 6 -14.11 2.04 9.80
C LEU A 6 -13.72 0.58 9.56
N SER A 7 -13.06 -0.08 10.51
CA SER A 7 -12.40 -1.37 10.30
C SER A 7 -11.53 -1.37 9.03
N ALA A 8 -10.80 -0.27 8.81
CA ALA A 8 -10.04 -0.03 7.59
C ALA A 8 -8.54 0.12 7.87
N GLY A 9 -7.71 -0.46 7.01
CA GLY A 9 -6.26 -0.33 7.04
C GLY A 9 -5.74 0.53 5.89
N GLN A 10 -4.62 1.23 6.11
CA GLN A 10 -3.89 1.97 5.08
C GLN A 10 -2.42 1.55 5.09
N VAL A 11 -1.87 1.22 3.93
CA VAL A 11 -0.44 0.96 3.74
C VAL A 11 0.24 2.24 3.27
N GLU A 12 0.93 2.94 4.17
CA GLU A 12 1.80 4.05 3.82
C GLU A 12 2.76 4.41 4.97
N PRO A 13 4.01 4.84 4.68
CA PRO A 13 4.70 4.68 3.40
C PRO A 13 5.21 3.23 3.21
N LEU A 14 5.39 2.81 1.96
CA LEU A 14 6.08 1.56 1.61
C LEU A 14 7.14 1.83 0.55
N GLY A 15 8.38 1.37 0.79
CA GLY A 15 9.47 1.51 -0.15
C GLY A 15 10.66 0.64 0.22
N VAL A 16 11.48 0.32 -0.79
CA VAL A 16 12.76 -0.37 -0.63
C VAL A 16 13.85 0.50 -1.23
N HIS A 17 14.93 0.69 -0.48
CA HIS A 17 16.11 1.40 -0.94
C HIS A 17 16.63 0.79 -2.25
N ALA A 18 17.09 1.62 -3.18
CA ALA A 18 17.38 1.21 -4.56
C ALA A 18 18.34 0.01 -4.64
N ASP A 19 19.41 0.03 -3.85
CA ASP A 19 20.44 -1.02 -3.78
C ASP A 19 19.94 -2.38 -3.29
N TYR A 20 18.74 -2.45 -2.70
CA TYR A 20 18.17 -3.67 -2.12
C TYR A 20 16.87 -4.13 -2.81
N ARG A 21 16.58 -3.58 -3.99
CA ARG A 21 15.43 -4.01 -4.81
C ARG A 21 15.68 -5.40 -5.40
N GLN A 22 14.60 -6.04 -5.86
CA GLN A 22 14.62 -7.41 -6.42
C GLN A 22 15.06 -8.51 -5.44
N LEU A 23 15.24 -8.20 -4.15
CA LEU A 23 15.49 -9.16 -3.07
C LEU A 23 14.20 -9.63 -2.36
N GLY A 24 13.02 -9.23 -2.86
CA GLY A 24 11.73 -9.58 -2.26
C GLY A 24 11.35 -8.79 -1.00
N LEU A 25 12.18 -7.83 -0.54
CA LEU A 25 11.94 -7.05 0.68
C LEU A 25 10.60 -6.33 0.69
N GLY A 26 10.16 -5.78 -0.44
CA GLY A 26 8.85 -5.11 -0.57
C GLY A 26 7.68 -6.07 -0.33
N LYS A 27 7.80 -7.34 -0.80
CA LYS A 27 6.80 -8.38 -0.56
C LYS A 27 6.75 -8.77 0.91
N VAL A 28 7.91 -8.92 1.56
CA VAL A 28 8.00 -9.25 2.99
C VAL A 28 7.36 -8.15 3.83
N ALA A 29 7.71 -6.89 3.58
CA ALA A 29 7.17 -5.74 4.31
C ALA A 29 5.65 -5.62 4.11
N LEU A 30 5.16 -5.74 2.87
CA LEU A 30 3.73 -5.68 2.57
C LEU A 30 2.96 -6.84 3.21
N SER A 31 3.48 -8.07 3.10
CA SER A 31 2.87 -9.26 3.70
C SER A 31 2.68 -9.11 5.22
N HIS A 32 3.74 -8.67 5.90
CA HIS A 32 3.69 -8.45 7.34
C HIS A 32 2.71 -7.31 7.70
N GLY A 33 2.71 -6.21 6.95
CA GLY A 33 1.78 -5.10 7.14
C GLY A 33 0.32 -5.51 6.99
N VAL A 34 -0.01 -6.22 5.90
CA VAL A 34 -1.37 -6.75 5.64
C VAL A 34 -1.80 -7.73 6.73
N SER A 35 -0.92 -8.65 7.13
CA SER A 35 -1.20 -9.60 8.20
C SER A 35 -1.52 -8.89 9.52
N ARG A 36 -0.73 -7.88 9.88
CA ARG A 36 -0.96 -7.08 11.08
C ARG A 36 -2.27 -6.31 11.03
N LEU A 37 -2.59 -5.67 9.91
CA LEU A 37 -3.87 -4.95 9.74
C LEU A 37 -5.06 -5.90 9.88
N ARG A 38 -4.99 -7.09 9.27
CA ARG A 38 -6.02 -8.13 9.43
C ARG A 38 -6.17 -8.58 10.89
N SER A 39 -5.07 -8.80 11.61
CA SER A 39 -5.13 -9.18 13.04
C SER A 39 -5.74 -8.08 13.93
N MET A 40 -5.68 -6.82 13.49
CA MET A 40 -6.30 -5.70 14.18
C MET A 40 -7.79 -5.55 13.83
N GLY A 41 -8.32 -6.34 12.90
CA GLY A 41 -9.72 -6.31 12.50
C GLY A 41 -10.00 -5.50 11.23
N ALA A 42 -8.98 -5.18 10.42
CA ALA A 42 -9.20 -4.54 9.13
C ALA A 42 -9.96 -5.48 8.19
N LYS A 43 -11.10 -4.99 7.68
CA LYS A 43 -11.93 -5.62 6.65
C LYS A 43 -11.48 -5.16 5.26
N ASP A 44 -11.24 -3.86 5.13
CA ASP A 44 -10.72 -3.23 3.93
C ASP A 44 -9.31 -2.71 4.18
N ILE A 45 -8.41 -2.90 3.21
CA ILE A 45 -7.05 -2.38 3.29
C ILE A 45 -6.79 -1.60 2.00
N PHE A 46 -6.35 -0.36 2.15
CA PHE A 46 -6.13 0.56 1.06
C PHE A 46 -4.64 0.90 0.94
N VAL A 47 -4.25 1.26 -0.28
CA VAL A 47 -2.95 1.80 -0.60
C VAL A 47 -3.12 2.76 -1.77
N GLU A 48 -2.45 3.90 -1.70
CA GLU A 48 -2.41 4.89 -2.79
C GLU A 48 -1.00 4.92 -3.39
N THR A 49 -0.92 5.03 -4.71
CA THR A 49 0.33 5.23 -5.43
C THR A 49 0.05 6.07 -6.66
N ASP A 50 1.06 6.80 -7.14
CA ASP A 50 0.96 7.48 -8.42
C ASP A 50 0.71 6.46 -9.55
N ASN A 51 -0.16 6.82 -10.51
CA ASN A 51 -0.58 5.96 -11.62
C ASN A 51 0.55 5.58 -12.60
N TYR A 52 1.69 6.25 -12.55
CA TYR A 52 2.86 5.96 -13.39
C TYR A 52 3.84 4.95 -12.75
N ARG A 53 3.59 4.48 -11.51
CA ARG A 53 4.49 3.56 -10.79
C ARG A 53 4.16 2.10 -11.01
N ASN A 54 4.45 1.58 -12.21
CA ASN A 54 4.13 0.21 -12.61
C ASN A 54 4.64 -0.87 -11.63
N GLU A 55 5.82 -0.69 -11.04
CA GLU A 55 6.37 -1.63 -10.06
C GLU A 55 5.55 -1.70 -8.77
N ALA A 56 4.96 -0.57 -8.35
CA ALA A 56 4.08 -0.52 -7.19
C ALA A 56 2.77 -1.25 -7.48
N PHE A 57 2.15 -1.01 -8.64
CA PHE A 57 0.97 -1.76 -9.08
C PHE A 57 1.23 -3.27 -9.11
N ASN A 58 2.32 -3.70 -9.75
CA ASN A 58 2.67 -5.12 -9.83
C ASN A 58 2.83 -5.75 -8.44
N LEU A 59 3.44 -5.02 -7.49
CA LEU A 59 3.55 -5.47 -6.11
C LEU A 59 2.17 -5.60 -5.45
N TYR A 60 1.35 -4.55 -5.49
CA TYR A 60 0.02 -4.57 -4.84
C TYR A 60 -0.91 -5.61 -5.46
N GLN A 61 -0.98 -5.69 -6.79
CA GLN A 61 -1.78 -6.69 -7.50
C GLN A 61 -1.34 -8.13 -7.18
N SER A 62 -0.03 -8.36 -6.94
CA SER A 62 0.45 -9.69 -6.49
C SER A 62 -0.07 -10.09 -5.10
N PHE A 63 -0.61 -9.15 -4.32
CA PHE A 63 -1.27 -9.37 -3.03
C PHE A 63 -2.79 -9.31 -3.12
N GLY A 64 -3.36 -9.24 -4.34
CA GLY A 64 -4.80 -9.20 -4.57
C GLY A 64 -5.44 -7.82 -4.38
N PHE A 65 -4.64 -6.74 -4.38
CA PHE A 65 -5.19 -5.39 -4.46
C PHE A 65 -5.67 -5.11 -5.87
N GLU A 66 -6.77 -4.36 -5.95
CA GLU A 66 -7.37 -3.91 -7.21
C GLU A 66 -7.48 -2.38 -7.20
N VAL A 67 -7.45 -1.79 -8.40
CA VAL A 67 -7.67 -0.35 -8.55
C VAL A 67 -9.16 -0.06 -8.41
N ILE A 68 -9.53 0.70 -7.40
CA ILE A 68 -10.94 1.03 -7.13
C ILE A 68 -11.31 2.47 -7.51
N GLN A 69 -10.32 3.37 -7.59
CA GLN A 69 -10.53 4.78 -7.93
C GLN A 69 -9.22 5.43 -8.38
N ASP A 70 -9.33 6.41 -9.27
CA ASP A 70 -8.29 7.41 -9.50
C ASP A 70 -8.48 8.59 -8.55
N VAL A 71 -7.40 9.08 -7.94
CA VAL A 71 -7.43 10.21 -7.01
C VAL A 71 -6.70 11.40 -7.63
N LEU A 72 -7.37 12.55 -7.71
CA LEU A 72 -6.75 13.81 -8.12
C LEU A 72 -6.14 14.50 -6.91
N VAL A 73 -4.82 14.64 -6.91
CA VAL A 73 -4.07 15.32 -5.84
C VAL A 73 -3.76 16.75 -6.25
N TYR A 74 -4.25 17.73 -5.48
CA TYR A 74 -3.98 19.15 -5.68
C TYR A 74 -2.98 19.64 -4.63
N ARG A 75 -1.97 20.39 -5.07
CA ARG A 75 -1.02 21.08 -4.18
C ARG A 75 -1.02 22.56 -4.53
N LYS A 76 -1.05 23.43 -3.51
CA LYS A 76 -0.76 24.85 -3.67
C LYS A 76 0.70 25.08 -3.34
N ASP A 77 1.43 25.60 -4.32
CA ASP A 77 2.81 26.05 -4.11
C ASP A 77 2.78 27.48 -3.52
N TYR A 78 3.64 27.73 -2.54
CA TYR A 78 3.85 29.03 -1.91
C TYR A 78 5.18 29.63 -2.37
#